data_AF-A0A8J5WE65-F1
#
_entry.id   AF-A0A8J5WE65-F1
#
_cell.length_a   1.000
_cell.length_b   1.000
_cell.length_c   1.000
_cell.angle_alpha   90.00
_cell.angle_beta   90.00
_cell.angle_gamma   90.00
#
_symmetry.space_group_name_H-M   'P 1'
#
loop_
_entity.id
_entity.type
_entity.pdbx_description
1 polymer ?
#
loop_
_entity_poly.entity_id
_entity_poly.type
_entity_poly.pdbx_seq_one_letter_code
_entity_poly.pdbx_strand_id
1 'polypeptide(L)'
;MQMVLNHIRGKAVVFTGHSLGGAIAALAALHYLCILSSSWAYAPAPPVLCVTFGSPLLGNKALSKAILREQWASSFCHVVSQHDVIPRLLFCPLDAVPAHVIIGMQLQQLPMCVLGMGRVGAAVASRMADTNQEALRQLIQEHAGVAAIEQKLDATETRGGSPYWPFGTYVLCSPDGAACVDIPTAAVQMLYATFAARCMPETSTVSPEAAHSCYGNLVQSMPQHLLLKRRLGALPATAAPAVSNYDAGISLALEASGITGEATEAAPARQWLKTSKHVGRSPNLNCASLSIRLGRITPCRAQIEWYKASFDGDTGYYDAFKQRRSPKKFHKANMYRIKLGQFWDGVLSMLDTSQLPHDFHRRAKWVNAAHFYQLLVEPLDIADYHRHNLHRTRGSYISHGRERRYELFDKWWKQKGCTGTGADSGDTSTTAAAARRSKFAGLTQDPCFWARVEEARDQTESAKGEHDAAVLAMKLESLREFERYSSELVESKEVSVDVLAPQSSYSLWVEEWKELKLRDEVRSILFQF
;
A
#
# COMPACT_ATOMS: atom_id res chain seq x y z
N MET A 1 2.19 -24.05 -11.62
CA MET A 1 2.16 -23.09 -10.50
C MET A 1 0.92 -23.22 -9.62
N GLN A 2 -0.29 -23.38 -10.17
CA GLN A 2 -1.54 -23.58 -9.41
C GLN A 2 -1.50 -24.72 -8.37
N MET A 3 -0.89 -25.87 -8.71
CA MET A 3 -0.75 -27.01 -7.79
C MET A 3 0.10 -26.69 -6.54
N VAL A 4 1.19 -25.94 -6.71
CA VAL A 4 2.08 -25.54 -5.61
C VAL A 4 1.38 -24.53 -4.71
N LEU A 5 0.64 -23.58 -5.30
CA LEU A 5 -0.18 -22.61 -4.57
C LEU A 5 -1.27 -23.29 -3.71
N ASN A 6 -1.88 -24.37 -4.19
CA ASN A 6 -2.87 -25.14 -3.43
C ASN A 6 -2.26 -25.91 -2.26
N HIS A 7 -1.02 -26.41 -2.38
CA HIS A 7 -0.30 -27.11 -1.30
C HIS A 7 0.26 -26.18 -0.21
N ILE A 8 0.37 -24.89 -0.52
CA ILE A 8 0.90 -23.84 0.36
C ILE A 8 -0.21 -23.10 1.12
N ARG A 9 -1.49 -23.33 0.78
CA ARG A 9 -2.62 -22.73 1.50
C ARG A 9 -2.53 -23.00 3.00
N GLY A 10 -2.46 -21.93 3.79
CA GLY A 10 -2.39 -21.97 5.25
C GLY A 10 -0.99 -22.15 5.86
N LYS A 11 0.08 -22.22 5.04
CA LYS A 11 1.47 -22.33 5.53
C LYS A 11 2.23 -21.02 5.32
N ALA A 12 3.10 -20.68 6.27
CA ALA A 12 4.07 -19.61 6.10
C ALA A 12 5.08 -19.99 5.00
N VAL A 13 5.39 -19.07 4.09
CA VAL A 13 6.34 -19.29 2.99
C VAL A 13 7.60 -18.51 3.28
N VAL A 14 8.73 -19.21 3.33
CA VAL A 14 10.04 -18.60 3.51
C VAL A 14 10.85 -18.74 2.23
N PHE A 15 11.24 -17.62 1.64
CA PHE A 15 12.23 -17.55 0.57
C PHE A 15 13.59 -17.24 1.20
N THR A 16 14.64 -17.94 0.81
CA THR A 16 15.97 -17.66 1.33
C THR A 16 17.05 -17.97 0.30
N GLY A 17 18.20 -17.36 0.48
CA GLY A 17 19.37 -17.58 -0.35
C GLY A 17 20.56 -16.77 0.14
N HIS A 18 21.74 -17.25 -0.21
CA HIS A 18 23.01 -16.58 0.04
C HIS A 18 23.53 -15.97 -1.26
N SER A 19 24.20 -14.81 -1.18
CA SER A 19 24.80 -14.12 -2.32
C SER A 19 23.77 -13.88 -3.45
N LEU A 20 24.12 -14.24 -4.70
CA LEU A 20 23.22 -14.18 -5.85
C LEU A 20 21.92 -14.98 -5.64
N GLY A 21 21.99 -16.12 -4.95
CA GLY A 21 20.81 -16.90 -4.58
C GLY A 21 19.83 -16.11 -3.70
N GLY A 22 20.34 -15.20 -2.86
CA GLY A 22 19.52 -14.28 -2.07
C GLY A 22 18.80 -13.25 -2.94
N ALA A 23 19.46 -12.71 -3.97
CA ALA A 23 18.82 -11.80 -4.92
C ALA A 23 17.71 -12.50 -5.72
N ILE A 24 17.95 -13.75 -6.13
CA ILE A 24 16.94 -14.59 -6.80
C ILE A 24 15.78 -14.89 -5.85
N ALA A 25 16.05 -15.20 -4.57
CA ALA A 25 15.01 -15.43 -3.56
C ALA A 25 14.14 -14.18 -3.35
N ALA A 26 14.74 -12.99 -3.31
CA ALA A 26 14.01 -11.73 -3.20
C ALA A 26 13.13 -11.47 -4.43
N LEU A 27 13.63 -11.71 -5.64
CA LEU A 27 12.83 -11.63 -6.87
C LEU A 27 11.68 -12.64 -6.88
N ALA A 28 11.93 -13.87 -6.46
CA ALA A 28 10.91 -14.91 -6.36
C ALA A 28 9.81 -14.54 -5.35
N ALA A 29 10.20 -13.98 -4.20
CA ALA A 29 9.27 -13.48 -3.20
C ALA A 29 8.44 -12.29 -3.72
N LEU A 30 9.05 -11.33 -4.44
CA LEU A 30 8.32 -10.24 -5.09
C LEU A 30 7.34 -10.75 -6.14
N HIS A 31 7.78 -11.69 -6.98
CA HIS A 31 6.91 -12.32 -7.98
C HIS A 31 5.73 -13.03 -7.31
N TYR A 32 5.98 -13.77 -6.23
CA TYR A 32 4.95 -14.41 -5.43
C TYR A 32 3.96 -13.40 -4.84
N LEU A 33 4.45 -12.29 -4.26
CA LEU A 33 3.61 -11.20 -3.74
C LEU A 33 2.78 -10.53 -4.84
N CYS A 34 3.32 -10.35 -6.05
CA CYS A 34 2.57 -9.82 -7.19
C CYS A 34 1.44 -10.76 -7.66
N ILE A 35 1.69 -12.07 -7.70
CA ILE A 35 0.68 -13.08 -8.03
C ILE A 35 -0.42 -13.07 -6.99
N LEU A 36 -0.03 -13.04 -5.72
CA LEU A 36 -0.97 -12.99 -4.61
C LEU A 36 -1.78 -11.69 -4.62
N SER A 37 -1.14 -10.55 -4.89
CA SER A 37 -1.82 -9.25 -5.01
C SER A 37 -2.82 -9.23 -6.17
N SER A 38 -2.51 -9.90 -7.28
CA SER A 38 -3.39 -10.00 -8.45
C SER A 38 -4.50 -11.05 -8.27
N SER A 39 -4.26 -12.08 -7.46
CA SER A 39 -5.16 -13.23 -7.27
C SER A 39 -6.00 -13.17 -5.99
N TRP A 40 -5.80 -12.15 -5.13
CA TRP A 40 -6.47 -12.12 -3.83
C TRP A 40 -7.88 -11.58 -3.87
N ALA A 41 -8.80 -12.51 -4.07
CA ALA A 41 -10.20 -12.31 -3.76
C ALA A 41 -10.65 -12.99 -2.45
N TYR A 42 -9.92 -13.95 -1.83
CA TYR A 42 -10.58 -14.87 -0.87
C TYR A 42 -9.83 -15.36 0.39
N ALA A 43 -8.68 -14.80 0.81
CA ALA A 43 -8.07 -15.20 2.10
C ALA A 43 -7.06 -14.16 2.64
N PRO A 44 -6.76 -14.13 3.95
CA PRO A 44 -5.50 -13.54 4.38
C PRO A 44 -4.35 -14.32 3.75
N ALA A 45 -3.53 -13.66 2.93
CA ALA A 45 -2.22 -13.38 3.50
C ALA A 45 -1.42 -14.55 4.11
N PRO A 46 -1.03 -15.70 3.50
CA PRO A 46 -0.03 -16.52 4.16
C PRO A 46 1.19 -15.63 4.38
N PRO A 47 1.75 -15.60 5.61
CA PRO A 47 2.87 -14.75 5.90
C PRO A 47 4.04 -15.16 5.00
N VAL A 48 4.50 -14.20 4.18
CA VAL A 48 5.66 -14.36 3.31
C VAL A 48 6.84 -13.68 4.00
N LEU A 49 7.93 -14.42 4.14
CA LEU A 49 9.19 -13.92 4.65
C LEU A 49 10.31 -14.27 3.66
N CYS A 50 11.12 -13.29 3.31
CA CYS A 50 12.31 -13.46 2.49
C CYS A 50 13.53 -13.09 3.32
N VAL A 51 14.37 -14.07 3.65
CA VAL A 51 15.61 -13.87 4.41
C VAL A 51 16.79 -14.10 3.50
N THR A 52 17.58 -13.07 3.23
CA THR A 52 18.78 -13.18 2.39
C THR A 52 20.06 -12.98 3.19
N PHE A 53 21.14 -13.63 2.77
CA PHE A 53 22.45 -13.53 3.42
C PHE A 53 23.48 -13.00 2.42
N GLY A 54 24.03 -11.82 2.67
CA GLY A 54 25.08 -11.24 1.81
C GLY A 54 24.63 -11.01 0.36
N SER A 55 23.34 -10.79 0.14
CA SER A 55 22.81 -10.58 -1.20
C SER A 55 23.18 -9.20 -1.74
N PRO A 56 23.50 -9.08 -3.04
CA PRO A 56 23.65 -7.77 -3.67
C PRO A 56 22.32 -7.00 -3.65
N LEU A 57 22.40 -5.67 -3.79
CA LEU A 57 21.21 -4.82 -3.91
C LEU A 57 20.36 -5.22 -5.11
N LEU A 58 19.05 -5.00 -5.00
CA LEU A 58 18.11 -5.34 -6.04
C LEU A 58 17.16 -4.18 -6.32
N GLY A 59 17.00 -3.86 -7.61
CA GLY A 59 16.05 -2.86 -8.08
C GLY A 59 16.44 -1.42 -7.78
N ASN A 60 15.55 -0.51 -8.14
CA ASN A 60 15.81 0.93 -8.13
C ASN A 60 14.90 1.67 -7.14
N LYS A 61 15.06 3.00 -7.06
CA LYS A 61 14.23 3.86 -6.19
C LYS A 61 12.73 3.70 -6.45
N ALA A 62 12.32 3.46 -7.70
CA ALA A 62 10.92 3.24 -8.04
C ALA A 62 10.39 1.92 -7.48
N LEU A 63 11.17 0.84 -7.57
CA LEU A 63 10.82 -0.45 -6.97
C LEU A 63 10.73 -0.34 -5.44
N SER A 64 11.71 0.29 -4.79
CA SER A 64 11.68 0.50 -3.34
C SER A 64 10.44 1.29 -2.90
N LYS A 65 10.08 2.34 -3.63
CA LYS A 65 8.82 3.08 -3.42
C LYS A 65 7.57 2.21 -3.61
N ALA A 66 7.55 1.34 -4.62
CA ALA A 66 6.44 0.42 -4.85
C ALA A 66 6.31 -0.59 -3.70
N ILE A 67 7.41 -1.20 -3.26
CA ILE A 67 7.46 -2.13 -2.13
C ILE A 67 6.98 -1.46 -0.83
N LEU A 68 7.37 -0.20 -0.60
CA LEU A 68 6.87 0.59 0.52
C LEU A 68 5.37 0.91 0.40
N ARG A 69 4.89 1.26 -0.80
CA ARG A 69 3.46 1.55 -1.06
C ARG A 69 2.59 0.33 -0.79
N GLU A 70 3.01 -0.84 -1.26
CA GLU A 70 2.33 -2.11 -1.03
C GLU A 70 2.61 -2.69 0.39
N GLN A 71 3.47 -2.03 1.17
CA GLN A 71 3.96 -2.42 2.50
C GLN A 71 4.57 -3.83 2.56
N TRP A 72 5.13 -4.28 1.45
CA TRP A 72 5.85 -5.54 1.36
C TRP A 72 7.22 -5.48 2.04
N ALA A 73 7.70 -4.31 2.44
CA ALA A 73 9.02 -4.13 3.07
C ALA A 73 9.22 -5.06 4.29
N SER A 74 8.19 -5.26 5.11
CA SER A 74 8.26 -6.14 6.30
C SER A 74 8.46 -7.62 5.98
N SER A 75 8.21 -8.03 4.73
CA SER A 75 8.43 -9.40 4.26
C SER A 75 9.88 -9.63 3.83
N PHE A 76 10.74 -8.61 3.77
CA PHE A 76 12.13 -8.76 3.33
C PHE A 76 13.11 -8.42 4.46
N CYS A 77 13.99 -9.36 4.76
CA CYS A 77 15.05 -9.25 5.76
C CYS A 77 16.39 -9.59 5.10
N HIS A 78 17.28 -8.61 5.00
CA HIS A 78 18.59 -8.71 4.38
C HIS A 78 19.67 -8.75 5.46
N VAL A 79 20.27 -9.92 5.70
CA VAL A 79 21.32 -10.13 6.68
C VAL A 79 22.67 -9.82 6.06
N VAL A 80 23.41 -8.87 6.65
CA VAL A 80 24.64 -8.33 6.09
C VAL A 80 25.74 -8.32 7.14
N SER A 81 26.86 -8.99 6.84
CA SER A 81 28.06 -8.95 7.67
C SER A 81 28.77 -7.59 7.53
N GLN A 82 29.39 -7.12 8.60
CA GLN A 82 30.06 -5.81 8.68
C GLN A 82 31.00 -5.52 7.49
N HIS A 83 31.83 -6.50 7.12
CA HIS A 83 32.87 -6.33 6.09
C HIS A 83 32.56 -7.03 4.75
N ASP A 84 31.32 -7.49 4.54
CA ASP A 84 30.94 -8.15 3.29
C ASP A 84 30.90 -7.15 2.12
N VAL A 85 31.60 -7.44 1.02
CA VAL A 85 31.61 -6.56 -0.16
C VAL A 85 30.38 -6.70 -1.05
N ILE A 86 29.69 -7.85 -1.05
CA ILE A 86 28.67 -8.17 -2.04
C ILE A 86 27.43 -7.26 -1.94
N PRO A 87 26.87 -6.97 -0.74
CA PRO A 87 25.75 -6.01 -0.61
C PRO A 87 26.11 -4.57 -0.98
N ARG A 88 27.40 -4.23 -1.09
CA ARG A 88 27.89 -2.88 -1.42
C ARG A 88 28.43 -2.75 -2.85
N LEU A 89 28.63 -3.87 -3.54
CA LEU A 89 29.26 -3.93 -4.87
C LEU A 89 28.53 -3.07 -5.92
N LEU A 90 27.20 -3.08 -5.87
CA LEU A 90 26.35 -2.41 -6.85
C LEU A 90 26.22 -0.89 -6.63
N PHE A 91 26.91 -0.33 -5.63
CA PHE A 91 27.13 1.11 -5.56
C PHE A 91 28.21 1.59 -6.54
N CYS A 92 29.12 0.70 -6.95
CA CYS A 92 30.19 1.01 -7.89
C CYS A 92 29.70 0.93 -9.35
N PRO A 93 30.29 1.72 -10.28
CA PRO A 93 30.09 1.53 -11.70
C PRO A 93 30.63 0.17 -12.13
N LEU A 94 29.84 -0.59 -12.90
CA LEU A 94 30.15 -1.96 -13.29
C LEU A 94 31.46 -2.08 -14.08
N ASP A 95 31.85 -1.01 -14.79
CA ASP A 95 33.08 -0.97 -15.58
C ASP A 95 34.36 -0.89 -14.73
N ALA A 96 34.26 -0.44 -13.47
CA ALA A 96 35.39 -0.27 -12.56
C ALA A 96 35.60 -1.48 -11.64
N VAL A 97 34.65 -2.42 -11.58
CA VAL A 97 34.73 -3.55 -10.67
C VAL A 97 35.51 -4.69 -11.33
N PRO A 98 36.60 -5.19 -10.71
CA PRO A 98 37.40 -6.26 -11.31
C PRO A 98 36.61 -7.58 -11.33
N ALA A 99 36.13 -7.99 -12.52
CA ALA A 99 35.30 -9.17 -12.69
C ALA A 99 35.96 -10.47 -12.18
N HIS A 100 37.30 -10.57 -12.27
CA HIS A 100 38.06 -11.71 -11.77
C HIS A 100 37.99 -11.87 -10.25
N VAL A 101 37.83 -10.78 -9.50
CA VAL A 101 37.67 -10.82 -8.05
C VAL A 101 36.29 -11.38 -7.71
N ILE A 102 35.21 -10.90 -8.34
CA ILE A 102 33.84 -11.43 -8.13
C ILE A 102 33.77 -12.92 -8.48
N ILE A 103 34.32 -13.30 -9.64
CA ILE A 103 34.35 -14.69 -10.10
C ILE A 103 35.18 -15.54 -9.15
N GLY A 104 36.32 -15.03 -8.66
CA GLY A 104 37.15 -15.69 -7.64
C GLY A 104 36.39 -15.96 -6.35
N MET A 105 35.62 -14.99 -5.85
CA MET A 105 34.78 -15.16 -4.65
C MET A 105 33.68 -16.22 -4.85
N GLN A 106 33.05 -16.27 -6.03
CA GLN A 106 32.03 -17.26 -6.35
C GLN A 106 32.60 -18.67 -6.53
N LEU A 107 33.79 -18.79 -7.15
CA LEU A 107 34.45 -20.08 -7.40
C LEU A 107 35.00 -20.73 -6.11
N GLN A 108 35.44 -19.93 -5.13
CA GLN A 108 35.90 -20.44 -3.84
C GLN A 108 34.77 -20.96 -2.92
N GLN A 109 33.50 -20.66 -3.26
CA GLN A 109 32.33 -21.14 -2.54
C GLN A 109 31.79 -22.50 -3.07
N LEU A 110 32.38 -23.03 -4.14
CA LEU A 110 32.05 -24.35 -4.67
C LEU A 110 32.66 -25.46 -3.79
N PRO A 111 31.95 -26.58 -3.52
CA PRO A 111 32.50 -27.69 -2.75
C PRO A 111 33.80 -28.22 -3.36
N MET A 112 34.78 -28.53 -2.50
CA MET A 112 36.11 -29.06 -2.86
C MET A 112 36.10 -30.28 -3.79
N CYS A 113 34.98 -30.98 -3.96
CA CYS A 113 34.83 -32.08 -4.92
C CYS A 113 34.97 -31.68 -6.40
N VAL A 114 34.91 -30.38 -6.75
CA VAL A 114 34.91 -29.93 -8.16
C VAL A 114 36.29 -29.44 -8.63
N LEU A 115 37.20 -29.06 -7.73
CA LEU A 115 38.52 -28.50 -8.08
C LEU A 115 39.66 -29.47 -7.73
N GLY A 116 39.82 -30.50 -8.54
CA GLY A 116 41.05 -31.30 -8.57
C GLY A 116 42.18 -30.56 -9.28
N MET A 117 42.80 -29.57 -8.64
CA MET A 117 44.10 -29.03 -9.10
C MET A 117 44.88 -28.38 -7.95
N GLY A 118 46.09 -28.88 -7.71
CA GLY A 118 46.88 -28.64 -6.51
C GLY A 118 47.59 -27.27 -6.44
N ARG A 119 47.58 -26.73 -5.22
CA ARG A 119 48.66 -26.11 -4.40
C ARG A 119 49.82 -25.28 -4.98
N VAL A 120 49.99 -25.04 -6.28
CA VAL A 120 51.18 -24.31 -6.82
C VAL A 120 50.86 -22.87 -7.28
N GLY A 121 49.59 -22.49 -7.43
CA GLY A 121 49.16 -21.12 -7.74
C GLY A 121 48.89 -20.20 -6.52
N ALA A 122 49.06 -20.69 -5.29
CA ALA A 122 48.52 -20.03 -4.09
C ALA A 122 49.36 -18.83 -3.58
N ALA A 123 50.66 -18.77 -3.84
CA ALA A 123 51.55 -17.76 -3.23
C ALA A 123 51.75 -16.47 -4.05
N VAL A 124 51.54 -16.53 -5.37
CA VAL A 124 51.58 -15.35 -6.26
C VAL A 124 50.18 -14.76 -6.45
N ALA A 125 49.14 -15.62 -6.45
CA ALA A 125 47.75 -15.18 -6.43
C ALA A 125 47.38 -14.48 -5.11
N SER A 126 47.97 -14.84 -3.96
CA SER A 126 47.67 -14.20 -2.68
C SER A 126 48.12 -12.73 -2.64
N ARG A 127 49.33 -12.41 -3.13
CA ARG A 127 49.84 -11.02 -3.11
C ARG A 127 49.14 -10.08 -4.10
N MET A 128 48.73 -10.60 -5.26
CA MET A 128 47.91 -9.85 -6.23
C MET A 128 46.43 -9.79 -5.81
N ALA A 129 45.93 -10.77 -5.05
CA ALA A 129 44.61 -10.72 -4.44
C ALA A 129 44.54 -9.63 -3.37
N ASP A 130 45.53 -9.54 -2.45
CA ASP A 130 45.53 -8.55 -1.36
C ASP A 130 45.52 -7.10 -1.87
N THR A 131 46.28 -6.81 -2.93
CA THR A 131 46.35 -5.49 -3.56
C THR A 131 45.09 -5.11 -4.34
N ASN A 132 44.51 -6.07 -5.08
CA ASN A 132 43.23 -5.87 -5.76
C ASN A 132 42.04 -5.79 -4.78
N GLN A 133 42.12 -6.47 -3.64
CA GLN A 133 41.11 -6.44 -2.59
C GLN A 133 41.09 -5.08 -1.90
N GLU A 134 42.23 -4.52 -1.49
CA GLU A 134 42.24 -3.18 -0.87
C GLU A 134 41.81 -2.10 -1.87
N ALA A 135 42.20 -2.22 -3.15
CA ALA A 135 41.71 -1.33 -4.21
C ALA A 135 40.18 -1.43 -4.39
N LEU A 136 39.61 -2.64 -4.36
CA LEU A 136 38.16 -2.85 -4.39
C LEU A 136 37.48 -2.27 -3.15
N ARG A 137 38.08 -2.40 -1.96
CA ARG A 137 37.54 -1.82 -0.73
C ARG A 137 37.53 -0.30 -0.79
N GLN A 138 38.61 0.34 -1.26
CA GLN A 138 38.68 1.79 -1.44
C GLN A 138 37.63 2.28 -2.45
N LEU A 139 37.51 1.60 -3.60
CA LEU A 139 36.50 1.91 -4.61
C LEU A 139 35.08 1.84 -4.05
N ILE A 140 34.75 0.77 -3.31
CA ILE A 140 33.45 0.59 -2.66
C ILE A 140 33.21 1.68 -1.62
N GLN A 141 34.22 2.02 -0.81
CA GLN A 141 34.10 3.05 0.22
C GLN A 141 33.84 4.43 -0.40
N GLU A 142 34.53 4.79 -1.48
CA GLU A 142 34.31 6.06 -2.19
C GLU A 142 32.89 6.14 -2.76
N HIS A 143 32.46 5.13 -3.52
CA HIS A 143 31.16 5.15 -4.19
C HIS A 143 29.98 4.98 -3.21
N ALA A 144 30.12 4.14 -2.18
CA ALA A 144 29.11 4.02 -1.13
C ALA A 144 29.04 5.29 -0.26
N GLY A 145 30.17 5.98 -0.07
CA GLY A 145 30.21 7.28 0.63
C GLY A 145 29.50 8.37 -0.14
N VAL A 146 29.74 8.46 -1.46
CA VAL A 146 29.00 9.36 -2.36
C VAL A 146 27.50 9.04 -2.32
N ALA A 147 27.13 7.76 -2.43
CA ALA A 147 25.74 7.33 -2.32
C ALA A 147 25.10 7.65 -0.96
N ALA A 148 25.85 7.61 0.14
CA ALA A 148 25.35 7.98 1.47
C ALA A 148 25.10 9.49 1.63
N ILE A 149 25.85 10.33 0.91
CA ILE A 149 25.77 11.81 0.96
C ILE A 149 24.72 12.35 -0.02
N GLU A 150 24.69 11.85 -1.26
CA GLU A 150 23.79 12.33 -2.33
C GLU A 150 22.30 12.12 -2.02
N GLN A 151 21.97 11.16 -1.16
CA GLN A 151 20.59 10.82 -0.81
C GLN A 151 19.84 11.89 0.01
N LYS A 152 20.51 13.00 0.38
CA LYS A 152 19.89 14.17 1.05
C LYS A 152 19.32 15.21 0.11
N LEU A 153 19.74 15.26 -1.16
CA LEU A 153 19.31 16.28 -2.12
C LEU A 153 18.12 15.74 -2.92
N ASP A 154 16.90 16.10 -2.48
CA ASP A 154 15.76 16.03 -3.38
C ASP A 154 16.00 17.00 -4.55
N ALA A 155 15.93 16.47 -5.77
CA ALA A 155 16.01 17.16 -7.06
C ALA A 155 17.42 17.55 -7.55
N THR A 156 18.00 16.67 -8.38
CA THR A 156 18.32 16.91 -9.80
C THR A 156 18.94 15.63 -10.34
N GLU A 157 18.75 15.33 -11.62
CA GLU A 157 19.37 14.17 -12.29
C GLU A 157 20.91 14.31 -12.28
N THR A 158 21.54 13.94 -11.16
CA THR A 158 22.99 13.84 -11.07
C THR A 158 23.38 12.51 -11.71
N ARG A 159 23.97 12.61 -12.90
CA ARG A 159 24.30 11.56 -13.86
C ARG A 159 25.34 10.52 -13.40
N GLY A 160 25.59 10.37 -12.08
CA GLY A 160 26.71 9.61 -11.54
C GLY A 160 26.42 8.62 -10.40
N GLY A 161 25.21 8.62 -9.81
CA GLY A 161 24.86 7.69 -8.73
C GLY A 161 24.45 6.30 -9.22
N SER A 162 24.71 5.25 -8.43
CA SER A 162 24.25 3.90 -8.76
C SER A 162 22.72 3.83 -8.87
N PRO A 163 22.14 3.14 -9.88
CA PRO A 163 20.69 3.04 -10.04
C PRO A 163 20.02 2.16 -8.97
N TYR A 164 20.81 1.42 -8.18
CA TYR A 164 20.34 0.46 -7.20
C TYR A 164 19.93 1.13 -5.89
N TRP A 165 18.84 0.63 -5.29
CA TRP A 165 18.28 1.20 -4.08
C TRP A 165 17.83 0.11 -3.10
N PRO A 166 18.13 0.23 -1.79
CA PRO A 166 17.71 -0.78 -0.82
C PRO A 166 16.18 -0.77 -0.61
N PHE A 167 15.64 -1.94 -0.32
CA PHE A 167 14.26 -2.12 0.15
C PHE A 167 14.24 -3.17 1.26
N GLY A 168 13.18 -3.20 2.05
CA GLY A 168 13.07 -4.13 3.18
C GLY A 168 13.92 -3.72 4.38
N THR A 169 14.02 -4.63 5.34
CA THR A 169 14.79 -4.45 6.57
C THR A 169 16.20 -5.00 6.39
N TYR A 170 17.21 -4.22 6.74
CA TYR A 170 18.61 -4.65 6.76
C TYR A 170 19.03 -4.98 8.19
N VAL A 171 19.59 -6.17 8.39
CA VAL A 171 20.18 -6.61 9.66
C VAL A 171 21.68 -6.61 9.51
N LEU A 172 22.33 -5.65 10.15
CA LEU A 172 23.78 -5.47 10.11
C LEU A 172 24.38 -6.24 11.28
N CYS A 173 25.23 -7.21 10.96
CA CYS A 173 25.77 -8.16 11.91
C CYS A 173 27.28 -7.92 12.12
N SER A 174 27.67 -7.88 13.39
CA SER A 174 29.05 -7.85 13.86
C SER A 174 29.27 -9.01 14.85
N PRO A 175 30.52 -9.40 15.14
CA PRO A 175 30.81 -10.29 16.27
C PRO A 175 30.24 -9.80 17.61
N ASP A 176 29.94 -8.52 17.78
CA ASP A 176 29.41 -7.94 19.02
C ASP A 176 27.88 -7.96 19.11
N GLY A 177 27.16 -8.11 17.98
CA GLY A 177 25.70 -8.14 17.95
C GLY A 177 25.09 -7.88 16.56
N ALA A 178 23.84 -7.45 16.56
CA ALA A 178 23.13 -7.00 15.35
C ALA A 178 22.33 -5.72 15.58
N ALA A 179 22.18 -4.92 14.53
CA ALA A 179 21.18 -3.86 14.48
C ALA A 179 20.31 -3.96 13.22
N CYS A 180 19.02 -3.66 13.39
CA CYS A 180 18.05 -3.63 12.30
C CYS A 180 17.80 -2.20 11.82
N VAL A 181 17.77 -2.01 10.50
CA VAL A 181 17.52 -0.73 9.84
C VAL A 181 16.44 -0.91 8.78
N ASP A 182 15.29 -0.27 8.99
CA ASP A 182 14.12 -0.39 8.10
C ASP A 182 14.05 0.73 7.05
N ILE A 183 14.72 1.86 7.30
CA ILE A 183 14.64 3.04 6.44
C ILE A 183 15.68 2.91 5.32
N PRO A 184 15.29 2.95 4.02
CA PRO A 184 16.21 2.74 2.90
C PRO A 184 17.42 3.69 2.87
N THR A 185 17.21 4.98 3.18
CA THR A 185 18.31 5.96 3.20
C THR A 185 19.29 5.70 4.34
N ALA A 186 18.76 5.33 5.51
CA ALA A 186 19.58 4.91 6.65
C ALA A 186 20.30 3.59 6.35
N ALA A 187 19.70 2.68 5.58
CA ALA A 187 20.33 1.42 5.21
C ALA A 187 21.58 1.66 4.34
N VAL A 188 21.54 2.56 3.35
CA VAL A 188 22.74 2.91 2.56
C VAL A 188 23.82 3.54 3.43
N GLN A 189 23.44 4.51 4.26
CA GLN A 189 24.34 5.20 5.19
C GLN A 189 25.03 4.22 6.15
N MET A 190 24.27 3.26 6.66
CA MET A 190 24.79 2.23 7.57
C MET A 190 25.60 1.16 6.84
N LEU A 191 25.26 0.79 5.61
CA LEU A 191 26.06 -0.12 4.77
C LEU A 191 27.45 0.46 4.49
N TYR A 192 27.55 1.78 4.32
CA TYR A 192 28.81 2.53 4.24
C TYR A 192 29.52 2.56 5.60
N ALA A 193 28.86 3.04 6.66
CA ALA A 193 29.48 3.25 7.96
C ALA A 193 30.02 1.95 8.59
N THR A 194 29.28 0.83 8.46
CA THR A 194 29.73 -0.48 8.94
C THR A 194 30.95 -1.00 8.17
N PHE A 195 31.03 -0.72 6.87
CA PHE A 195 32.14 -1.14 6.03
C PHE A 195 33.40 -0.31 6.28
N ALA A 196 33.23 0.99 6.52
CA ALA A 196 34.30 1.94 6.81
C ALA A 196 34.82 1.88 8.26
N ALA A 197 33.98 1.46 9.22
CA ALA A 197 34.37 1.30 10.61
C ALA A 197 35.45 0.20 10.75
N ARG A 198 36.69 0.62 11.03
CA ARG A 198 37.81 -0.25 11.37
C ARG A 198 38.06 -0.15 12.88
N CYS A 199 38.07 -1.27 13.59
CA CYS A 199 38.63 -1.31 14.94
C CYS A 199 40.14 -1.54 14.85
N MET A 200 40.92 -0.64 15.46
CA MET A 200 42.33 -0.88 15.76
C MET A 200 42.41 -1.56 17.15
N PRO A 201 43.26 -2.57 17.38
CA PRO A 201 44.33 -3.09 16.52
C PRO A 201 44.07 -4.55 16.12
N GLU A 202 43.33 -4.82 15.05
CA GLU A 202 43.31 -6.20 14.53
C GLU A 202 44.47 -6.41 13.54
N THR A 203 45.40 -7.27 13.94
CA THR A 203 46.56 -7.75 13.18
C THR A 203 46.20 -8.68 12.01
N SER A 204 44.92 -8.77 11.64
CA SER A 204 44.43 -9.54 10.51
C SER A 204 43.28 -8.80 9.84
N THR A 205 43.56 -8.14 8.72
CA THR A 205 42.52 -7.66 7.80
C THR A 205 41.63 -8.85 7.42
N VAL A 206 40.37 -8.86 7.87
CA VAL A 206 39.41 -9.89 7.47
C VAL A 206 39.24 -9.78 5.95
N SER A 207 39.75 -10.79 5.25
CA SER A 207 39.63 -10.89 3.79
C SER A 207 38.16 -10.76 3.39
N PRO A 208 37.83 -10.00 2.33
CA PRO A 208 36.46 -9.85 1.82
C PRO A 208 35.70 -11.17 1.66
N GLU A 209 36.39 -12.23 1.28
CA GLU A 209 35.87 -13.59 1.07
C GLU A 209 35.44 -14.25 2.38
N ALA A 210 36.25 -14.11 3.44
CA ALA A 210 35.92 -14.59 4.77
C ALA A 210 34.70 -13.85 5.34
N ALA A 211 34.60 -12.54 5.09
CA ALA A 211 33.45 -11.75 5.53
C ALA A 211 32.14 -12.13 4.80
N HIS A 212 32.22 -12.52 3.53
CA HIS A 212 31.06 -12.99 2.76
C HIS A 212 30.65 -14.45 3.09
N SER A 213 31.55 -15.23 3.70
CA SER A 213 31.32 -16.65 4.04
C SER A 213 31.00 -16.88 5.53
N CYS A 214 31.09 -15.86 6.38
CA CYS A 214 30.96 -16.00 7.84
C CYS A 214 29.52 -16.10 8.38
N TYR A 215 28.51 -16.10 7.51
CA TYR A 215 27.09 -16.11 7.90
C TYR A 215 26.69 -17.29 8.78
N GLY A 216 27.29 -18.47 8.59
CA GLY A 216 27.03 -19.63 9.46
C GLY A 216 27.41 -19.37 10.92
N ASN A 217 28.59 -18.79 11.15
CA ASN A 217 29.07 -18.45 12.48
C ASN A 217 28.25 -17.31 13.10
N LEU A 218 27.87 -16.31 12.30
CA LEU A 218 27.02 -15.20 12.74
C LEU A 218 25.65 -15.70 13.21
N VAL A 219 24.99 -16.59 12.47
CA VAL A 219 23.68 -17.12 12.87
C VAL A 219 23.77 -17.93 14.16
N GLN A 220 24.89 -18.62 14.42
CA GLN A 220 25.10 -19.38 15.65
C GLN A 220 25.45 -18.50 16.86
N SER A 221 26.18 -17.40 16.66
CA SER A 221 26.55 -16.49 17.75
C SER A 221 25.38 -15.60 18.18
N MET A 222 24.50 -15.18 17.26
CA MET A 222 23.41 -14.24 17.52
C MET A 222 22.52 -14.55 18.74
N PRO A 223 22.02 -15.79 18.93
CA PRO A 223 21.23 -16.13 20.11
C PRO A 223 22.01 -15.95 21.43
N GLN A 224 23.32 -16.17 21.39
CA GLN A 224 24.18 -16.04 22.57
C GLN A 224 24.34 -14.57 22.98
N HIS A 225 24.42 -13.64 22.02
CA HIS A 225 24.46 -12.20 22.28
C HIS A 225 23.14 -11.63 22.82
N LEU A 226 22.00 -12.26 22.52
CA LEU A 226 20.69 -11.89 23.08
C LEU A 226 20.49 -12.39 24.53
N LEU A 227 21.07 -13.55 24.85
CA LEU A 227 20.97 -14.20 26.17
C LEU A 227 21.98 -13.64 27.17
N LEU A 228 23.21 -13.39 26.71
CA LEU A 228 24.16 -12.59 27.45
C LEU A 228 23.60 -11.17 27.42
N LYS A 229 23.03 -10.67 28.52
CA LYS A 229 22.86 -9.23 28.77
C LYS A 229 24.24 -8.55 28.83
N ARG A 230 25.04 -8.71 27.78
CA ARG A 230 26.34 -8.13 27.62
C ARG A 230 26.05 -6.65 27.58
N ARG A 231 26.45 -5.96 28.65
CA ARG A 231 26.60 -4.51 28.61
C ARG A 231 27.66 -4.28 27.54
N LEU A 232 27.21 -4.06 26.30
CA LEU A 232 27.98 -3.32 25.29
C LEU A 232 28.58 -2.13 26.04
N GLY A 233 29.90 -2.00 25.90
CA GLY A 233 30.82 -1.47 26.91
C GLY A 233 30.26 -0.34 27.76
N ALA A 234 30.55 -0.38 29.06
CA ALA A 234 30.40 0.79 29.91
C ALA A 234 30.94 1.99 29.13
N LEU A 235 30.05 2.94 28.81
CA LEU A 235 30.38 4.23 28.22
C LEU A 235 31.75 4.65 28.76
N PRO A 236 32.75 4.97 27.91
CA PRO A 236 33.93 5.65 28.40
C PRO A 236 33.44 6.81 29.25
N ALA A 237 34.01 7.01 30.43
CA ALA A 237 33.64 8.09 31.36
C ALA A 237 33.77 9.51 30.74
N THR A 238 34.14 9.59 29.46
CA THR A 238 34.30 10.76 28.60
C THR A 238 33.21 10.93 27.53
N ALA A 239 32.29 9.97 27.32
CA ALA A 239 31.17 10.13 26.40
C ALA A 239 30.06 10.95 27.06
N ALA A 240 29.72 12.10 26.45
CA ALA A 240 28.66 12.99 26.92
C ALA A 240 27.37 12.22 27.27
N PRO A 241 26.70 12.54 28.40
CA PRO A 241 25.52 11.81 28.82
C PRO A 241 24.48 11.79 27.70
N ALA A 242 24.00 10.60 27.34
CA ALA A 242 23.00 10.43 26.29
C ALA A 242 21.78 11.32 26.62
N VAL A 243 21.49 12.28 25.73
CA VAL A 243 20.49 13.33 25.97
C VAL A 243 19.06 12.76 26.02
N SER A 244 18.84 11.53 25.52
CA SER A 244 17.55 10.83 25.56
C SER A 244 17.70 9.30 25.52
N ASN A 245 16.67 8.56 25.95
CA ASN A 245 16.60 7.09 25.83
C ASN A 245 16.76 6.60 24.37
N TYR A 246 16.36 7.42 23.40
CA TYR A 246 16.52 7.13 21.98
C TYR A 246 18.00 7.25 21.55
N ASP A 247 18.71 8.26 22.03
CA ASP A 247 20.15 8.42 21.79
C ASP A 247 20.96 7.27 22.38
N ALA A 248 20.57 6.78 23.57
CA ALA A 248 21.16 5.58 24.16
C ALA A 248 20.93 4.34 23.29
N GLY A 249 19.71 4.18 22.74
CA GLY A 249 19.39 3.09 21.82
C GLY A 249 20.18 3.14 20.51
N ILE A 250 20.36 4.33 19.91
CA ILE A 250 21.21 4.49 18.72
C ILE A 250 22.66 4.14 19.04
N SER A 251 23.17 4.59 20.19
CA SER A 251 24.55 4.26 20.62
C SER A 251 24.76 2.75 20.69
N LEU A 252 23.82 2.05 21.33
CA LEU A 252 23.86 0.60 21.49
C LEU A 252 23.74 -0.12 20.14
N ALA A 253 22.89 0.37 19.23
CA ALA A 253 22.74 -0.19 17.89
C ALA A 253 23.99 0.00 17.02
N LEU A 254 24.68 1.15 17.13
CA LEU A 254 25.95 1.39 16.44
C LEU A 254 27.03 0.44 16.94
N GLU A 255 27.18 0.29 18.26
CA GLU A 255 28.14 -0.64 18.85
C GLU A 255 27.82 -2.10 18.47
N ALA A 256 26.54 -2.50 18.51
CA ALA A 256 26.12 -3.83 18.07
C ALA A 256 26.36 -4.07 16.57
N SER A 257 26.44 -3.03 15.75
CA SER A 257 26.81 -3.12 14.32
C SER A 257 28.31 -3.14 14.08
N GLY A 258 29.14 -3.06 15.14
CA GLY A 258 30.60 -2.98 15.04
C GLY A 258 31.15 -1.56 14.83
N ILE A 259 30.33 -0.52 14.99
CA ILE A 259 30.75 0.88 14.95
C ILE A 259 30.99 1.35 16.39
N THR A 260 32.23 1.29 16.84
CA THR A 260 32.61 1.76 18.18
C THR A 260 32.53 3.28 18.29
N GLY A 261 32.27 3.81 19.49
CA GLY A 261 32.15 5.26 19.71
C GLY A 261 33.41 6.07 19.38
N GLU A 262 34.56 5.41 19.27
CA GLU A 262 35.86 6.00 18.91
C GLU A 262 36.10 6.06 17.39
N ALA A 263 35.27 5.38 16.59
CA ALA A 263 35.41 5.41 15.13
C ALA A 263 34.99 6.78 14.58
N THR A 264 35.76 7.32 13.63
CA THR A 264 35.44 8.56 12.90
C THR A 264 34.05 8.54 12.25
N GLU A 265 33.57 7.35 11.89
CA GLU A 265 32.26 7.13 11.25
C GLU A 265 31.08 7.08 12.23
N ALA A 266 31.31 7.01 13.54
CA ALA A 266 30.25 6.92 14.55
C ALA A 266 29.43 8.22 14.66
N ALA A 267 30.10 9.38 14.54
CA ALA A 267 29.45 10.69 14.58
C ALA A 267 28.54 10.95 13.36
N PRO A 268 28.99 10.77 12.10
CA PRO A 268 28.11 10.93 10.94
C PRO A 268 26.99 9.88 10.92
N ALA A 269 27.25 8.62 11.28
CA ALA A 269 26.23 7.58 11.36
C ALA A 269 25.13 7.92 12.39
N ARG A 270 25.52 8.42 13.57
CA ARG A 270 24.55 8.89 14.58
C ARG A 270 23.71 10.05 14.05
N GLN A 271 24.31 11.01 13.35
CA GLN A 271 23.58 12.14 12.79
C GLN A 271 22.62 11.68 11.68
N TRP A 272 23.07 10.79 10.81
CA TRP A 272 22.27 10.17 9.76
C TRP A 272 21.04 9.46 10.32
N LEU A 273 21.19 8.59 11.33
CA LEU A 273 20.09 7.91 12.00
C LEU A 273 19.12 8.87 12.73
N LYS A 274 19.62 10.00 13.24
CA LYS A 274 18.77 11.06 13.80
C LYS A 274 17.98 11.79 12.74
N THR A 275 18.60 12.10 11.60
CA THR A 275 17.97 12.81 10.48
C THR A 275 17.07 11.92 9.63
N SER A 276 17.31 10.60 9.59
CA SER A 276 16.50 9.64 8.85
C SER A 276 15.20 9.29 9.56
N LYS A 277 15.06 9.63 10.85
CA LYS A 277 13.80 9.57 11.57
C LYS A 277 12.74 10.27 10.73
N HIS A 278 11.72 9.52 10.31
CA HIS A 278 10.60 10.04 9.54
C HIS A 278 10.19 11.41 10.07
N VAL A 279 10.26 12.42 9.21
CA VAL A 279 9.74 13.76 9.47
C VAL A 279 8.21 13.62 9.54
N GLY A 280 7.69 13.17 10.68
CA GLY A 280 6.27 12.87 10.86
C GLY A 280 5.96 11.95 12.04
N ARG A 281 4.68 11.85 12.38
CA ARG A 281 4.17 10.86 13.33
C ARG A 281 4.16 9.46 12.68
N SER A 282 4.33 8.41 13.48
CA SER A 282 4.23 7.04 12.94
C SER A 282 2.84 6.79 12.33
N PRO A 283 2.73 5.94 11.29
CA PRO A 283 1.45 5.65 10.64
C PRO A 283 0.36 5.17 11.61
N ASN A 284 0.76 4.45 12.66
CA ASN A 284 -0.15 4.01 13.72
C ASN A 284 -0.66 5.16 14.58
N LEU A 285 0.20 6.12 14.96
CA LEU A 285 -0.21 7.32 15.68
C LEU A 285 -1.11 8.21 14.82
N ASN A 286 -0.86 8.30 13.51
CA ASN A 286 -1.74 8.99 12.58
C ASN A 286 -3.11 8.30 12.49
N CYS A 287 -3.16 6.98 12.39
CA CYS A 287 -4.41 6.22 12.40
C CYS A 287 -5.20 6.40 13.72
N ALA A 288 -4.51 6.47 14.86
CA ALA A 288 -5.12 6.75 16.16
C ALA A 288 -5.70 8.17 16.22
N SER A 289 -4.93 9.17 15.76
CA SER A 289 -5.39 10.55 15.61
C SER A 289 -6.61 10.67 14.69
N LEU A 290 -6.59 9.96 13.55
CA LEU A 290 -7.71 9.90 12.62
C LEU A 290 -8.96 9.28 13.25
N SER A 291 -8.79 8.25 14.10
CA SER A 291 -9.91 7.66 14.83
C SER A 291 -10.60 8.66 15.76
N ILE A 292 -9.83 9.55 16.41
CA ILE A 292 -10.37 10.62 17.26
C ILE A 292 -11.07 11.67 16.39
N ARG A 293 -10.46 12.07 15.27
CA ARG A 293 -11.07 13.02 14.31
C ARG A 293 -12.37 12.48 13.71
N LEU A 294 -12.44 11.18 13.41
CA LEU A 294 -13.66 10.51 12.95
C LEU A 294 -14.77 10.63 14.00
N GLY A 295 -14.45 10.43 15.29
CA GLY A 295 -15.40 10.64 16.39
C GLY A 295 -15.93 12.08 16.44
N ARG A 296 -15.07 13.07 16.20
CA ARG A 296 -15.47 14.50 16.19
C ARG A 296 -16.37 14.88 15.00
N ILE A 297 -16.21 14.23 13.85
CA ILE A 297 -17.02 14.52 12.66
C ILE A 297 -18.30 13.68 12.56
N THR A 298 -18.39 12.57 13.30
CA THR A 298 -19.58 11.70 13.34
C THR A 298 -20.89 12.46 13.61
N PRO A 299 -20.94 13.48 14.50
CA PRO A 299 -22.14 14.30 14.68
C PRO A 299 -22.62 15.00 13.39
N CYS A 300 -21.72 15.38 12.47
CA CYS A 300 -22.12 15.98 11.19
C CYS A 300 -22.92 14.99 10.34
N ARG A 301 -22.55 13.70 10.36
CA ARG A 301 -23.27 12.62 9.69
C ARG A 301 -24.67 12.45 10.29
N ALA A 302 -24.77 12.40 11.62
CA ALA A 302 -26.05 12.31 12.31
C ALA A 302 -27.00 13.48 12.00
N GLN A 303 -26.47 14.68 11.78
CA GLN A 303 -27.27 15.84 11.36
C GLN A 303 -27.85 15.67 9.95
N ILE A 304 -27.15 14.99 9.04
CA ILE A 304 -27.69 14.65 7.71
C ILE A 304 -28.74 13.54 7.83
N GLU A 305 -28.56 12.56 8.71
CA GLU A 305 -29.60 11.56 9.01
C GLU A 305 -30.87 12.21 9.57
N TRP A 306 -30.74 13.21 10.45
CA TRP A 306 -31.88 14.01 10.93
C TRP A 306 -32.53 14.86 9.83
N TYR A 307 -31.72 15.39 8.91
CA TYR A 307 -32.24 16.05 7.72
C TYR A 307 -33.08 15.06 6.90
N LYS A 308 -32.56 13.85 6.67
CA LYS A 308 -33.29 12.79 5.96
C LYS A 308 -34.63 12.46 6.61
N ALA A 309 -34.62 12.17 7.90
CA ALA A 309 -35.83 11.85 8.67
C ALA A 309 -36.89 12.98 8.63
N SER A 310 -36.49 14.24 8.41
CA SER A 310 -37.43 15.36 8.26
C SER A 310 -38.24 15.34 6.97
N PHE A 311 -37.81 14.61 5.94
CA PHE A 311 -38.40 14.62 4.60
C PHE A 311 -38.79 13.23 4.07
N ASP A 312 -38.54 12.16 4.84
CA ASP A 312 -38.83 10.76 4.44
C ASP A 312 -40.30 10.52 4.04
N GLY A 313 -41.25 11.29 4.56
CA GLY A 313 -42.69 11.06 4.35
C GLY A 313 -43.35 11.79 3.16
N ASP A 314 -42.68 12.73 2.50
CA ASP A 314 -43.30 13.57 1.45
C ASP A 314 -42.49 13.58 0.14
N THR A 315 -41.40 14.35 0.11
CA THR A 315 -40.51 14.45 -1.05
C THR A 315 -39.33 13.48 -1.03
N GLY A 316 -38.92 13.01 0.14
CA GLY A 316 -37.61 12.41 0.31
C GLY A 316 -36.49 13.46 0.40
N TYR A 317 -35.36 13.07 0.98
CA TYR A 317 -34.29 14.01 1.32
C TYR A 317 -33.45 14.43 0.09
N TYR A 318 -33.35 13.56 -0.91
CA TYR A 318 -32.70 13.85 -2.18
C TYR A 318 -33.39 15.02 -2.90
N ASP A 319 -34.69 14.88 -3.16
CA ASP A 319 -35.50 15.90 -3.84
C ASP A 319 -35.64 17.18 -3.02
N ALA A 320 -35.79 17.07 -1.70
CA ALA A 320 -35.78 18.22 -0.80
C ALA A 320 -34.47 19.02 -0.90
N PHE A 321 -33.33 18.34 -1.06
CA PHE A 321 -32.03 18.98 -1.21
C PHE A 321 -31.86 19.60 -2.61
N LYS A 322 -32.27 18.89 -3.67
CA LYS A 322 -32.26 19.38 -5.06
C LYS A 322 -33.09 20.66 -5.20
N GLN A 323 -34.28 20.69 -4.59
CA GLN A 323 -35.23 21.81 -4.60
C GLN A 323 -34.94 22.90 -3.54
N ARG A 324 -33.94 22.70 -2.67
CA ARG A 324 -33.62 23.58 -1.52
C ARG A 324 -34.83 23.83 -0.59
N ARG A 325 -35.67 22.81 -0.39
CA ARG A 325 -36.79 22.89 0.55
C ARG A 325 -36.26 23.21 1.95
N SER A 326 -36.93 24.13 2.64
CA SER A 326 -36.52 24.66 3.94
C SER A 326 -35.07 25.17 3.95
N PRO A 327 -34.81 26.41 3.50
CA PRO A 327 -33.45 26.94 3.32
C PRO A 327 -32.54 26.75 4.55
N LYS A 328 -33.04 26.98 5.77
CA LYS A 328 -32.25 26.77 7.00
C LYS A 328 -31.73 25.33 7.15
N LYS A 329 -32.60 24.34 6.90
CA LYS A 329 -32.23 22.91 6.96
C LYS A 329 -31.27 22.55 5.83
N PHE A 330 -31.52 23.04 4.62
CA PHE A 330 -30.66 22.85 3.45
C PHE A 330 -29.24 23.37 3.69
N HIS A 331 -29.06 24.62 4.11
CA HIS A 331 -27.73 25.21 4.34
C HIS A 331 -26.94 24.40 5.38
N LYS A 332 -27.61 23.94 6.43
CA LYS A 332 -27.01 23.11 7.47
C LYS A 332 -26.55 21.75 6.91
N ALA A 333 -27.42 21.07 6.14
CA ALA A 333 -27.08 19.79 5.50
C ALA A 333 -25.93 19.95 4.48
N ASN A 334 -25.96 20.98 3.65
CA ASN A 334 -24.90 21.25 2.66
C ASN A 334 -23.55 21.57 3.33
N MET A 335 -23.56 22.33 4.43
CA MET A 335 -22.34 22.58 5.21
C MET A 335 -21.74 21.27 5.75
N TYR A 336 -22.58 20.36 6.27
CA TYR A 336 -22.11 19.08 6.79
C TYR A 336 -21.64 18.12 5.68
N ARG A 337 -22.29 18.12 4.52
CA ARG A 337 -21.83 17.43 3.30
C ARG A 337 -20.40 17.80 2.96
N ILE A 338 -20.11 19.11 2.86
CA ILE A 338 -18.78 19.63 2.53
C ILE A 338 -17.76 19.27 3.61
N LYS A 339 -18.10 19.44 4.90
CA LYS A 339 -17.20 19.09 6.00
C LYS A 339 -16.81 17.61 5.99
N LEU A 340 -17.78 16.72 5.74
CA LEU A 340 -17.52 15.29 5.64
C LEU A 340 -16.66 14.94 4.42
N GLY A 341 -16.92 15.58 3.27
CA GLY A 341 -16.08 15.44 2.07
C GLY A 341 -14.62 15.81 2.35
N GLN A 342 -14.38 17.00 2.91
CA GLN A 342 -13.03 17.46 3.27
C GLN A 342 -12.29 16.53 4.22
N PHE A 343 -13.00 15.92 5.17
CA PHE A 343 -12.39 14.93 6.07
C PHE A 343 -11.93 13.69 5.30
N TRP A 344 -12.78 13.13 4.45
CA TRP A 344 -12.46 11.94 3.68
C TRP A 344 -11.38 12.20 2.62
N ASP A 345 -11.43 13.33 1.94
CA ASP A 345 -10.38 13.73 0.99
C ASP A 345 -9.02 13.87 1.69
N GLY A 346 -9.01 14.42 2.91
CA GLY A 346 -7.82 14.46 3.76
C GLY A 346 -7.31 13.07 4.18
N VAL A 347 -8.21 12.12 4.48
CA VAL A 347 -7.84 10.73 4.77
C VAL A 347 -7.21 10.06 3.54
N LEU A 348 -7.80 10.27 2.36
CA LEU A 348 -7.29 9.71 1.11
C LEU A 348 -5.93 10.31 0.72
N SER A 349 -5.74 11.61 0.92
CA SER A 349 -4.42 12.25 0.74
C SER A 349 -3.36 11.67 1.69
N MET A 350 -3.71 11.38 2.94
CA MET A 350 -2.81 10.69 3.88
C MET A 350 -2.51 9.24 3.46
N LEU A 351 -3.47 8.56 2.83
CA LEU A 351 -3.27 7.22 2.30
C LEU A 351 -2.34 7.23 1.07
N ASP A 352 -2.57 8.15 0.13
CA ASP A 352 -1.75 8.32 -1.08
C ASP A 352 -0.29 8.69 -0.72
N THR A 353 -0.10 9.47 0.35
CA THR A 353 1.23 9.83 0.88
C THR A 353 1.85 8.78 1.80
N SER A 354 1.26 7.58 1.90
CA SER A 354 1.77 6.46 2.72
C SER A 354 1.93 6.79 4.21
N GLN A 355 1.12 7.71 4.75
CA GLN A 355 1.15 8.10 6.17
C GLN A 355 0.25 7.23 7.06
N LEU A 356 -0.37 6.19 6.50
CA LEU A 356 -1.32 5.29 7.16
C LEU A 356 -0.92 3.79 7.05
N PRO A 357 -1.41 2.90 7.93
CA PRO A 357 -1.11 1.46 7.89
C PRO A 357 -1.66 0.73 6.63
N HIS A 358 -1.05 -0.40 6.23
CA HIS A 358 -1.39 -1.15 4.99
C HIS A 358 -2.84 -1.59 4.96
N ASP A 359 -3.28 -2.16 6.07
CA ASP A 359 -4.59 -2.74 6.22
C ASP A 359 -5.66 -1.68 6.46
N PHE A 360 -5.32 -0.38 6.42
CA PHE A 360 -6.27 0.71 6.67
C PHE A 360 -7.54 0.58 5.81
N HIS A 361 -7.38 0.30 4.52
CA HIS A 361 -8.49 0.11 3.57
C HIS A 361 -9.23 -1.23 3.74
N ARG A 362 -8.71 -2.16 4.56
CA ARG A 362 -9.33 -3.47 4.85
C ARG A 362 -9.95 -3.53 6.24
N ARG A 363 -9.53 -2.63 7.15
CA ARG A 363 -10.05 -2.54 8.51
C ARG A 363 -11.55 -2.24 8.46
N ALA A 364 -12.34 -3.15 9.00
CA ALA A 364 -13.81 -3.06 9.00
C ALA A 364 -14.34 -1.70 9.49
N LYS A 365 -13.69 -1.08 10.49
CA LYS A 365 -14.03 0.26 10.97
C LYS A 365 -14.06 1.32 9.86
N TRP A 366 -13.01 1.37 9.04
CA TRP A 366 -12.86 2.40 7.99
C TRP A 366 -13.72 2.08 6.78
N VAL A 367 -13.77 0.80 6.38
CA VAL A 367 -14.61 0.34 5.28
C VAL A 367 -16.10 0.61 5.57
N ASN A 368 -16.57 0.27 6.78
CA ASN A 368 -17.95 0.54 7.17
C ASN A 368 -18.22 2.05 7.26
N ALA A 369 -17.34 2.82 7.89
CA ALA A 369 -17.54 4.26 8.04
C ALA A 369 -17.59 4.98 6.68
N ALA A 370 -16.71 4.59 5.75
CA ALA A 370 -16.68 5.13 4.39
C ALA A 370 -17.95 4.75 3.61
N HIS A 371 -18.37 3.49 3.69
CA HIS A 371 -19.57 3.02 3.01
C HIS A 371 -20.84 3.69 3.56
N PHE A 372 -21.00 3.81 4.87
CA PHE A 372 -22.15 4.53 5.45
C PHE A 372 -22.15 6.03 5.12
N TYR A 373 -20.98 6.65 5.02
CA TYR A 373 -20.85 8.02 4.52
C TYR A 373 -21.32 8.09 3.06
N GLN A 374 -20.85 7.18 2.22
CA GLN A 374 -21.19 7.12 0.81
C GLN A 374 -22.70 6.96 0.59
N LEU A 375 -23.35 5.98 1.22
CA LEU A 375 -24.80 5.75 1.07
C LEU A 375 -25.66 6.97 1.50
N LEU A 376 -25.16 7.78 2.43
CA LEU A 376 -25.89 8.94 2.96
C LEU A 376 -25.61 10.23 2.18
N VAL A 377 -24.38 10.42 1.72
CA VAL A 377 -23.89 11.71 1.20
C VAL A 377 -23.75 11.74 -0.31
N GLU A 378 -23.43 10.61 -0.96
CA GLU A 378 -23.33 10.54 -2.42
C GLU A 378 -24.64 10.97 -3.12
N PRO A 379 -25.85 10.60 -2.62
CA PRO A 379 -27.11 11.15 -3.14
C PRO A 379 -27.20 12.68 -3.10
N LEU A 380 -26.65 13.32 -2.07
CA LEU A 380 -26.65 14.79 -1.98
C LEU A 380 -25.67 15.44 -2.96
N ASP A 381 -24.54 14.78 -3.24
CA ASP A 381 -23.60 15.21 -4.27
C ASP A 381 -24.21 15.06 -5.67
N ILE A 382 -24.94 13.97 -5.92
CA ILE A 382 -25.72 13.77 -7.16
C ILE A 382 -26.79 14.87 -7.29
N ALA A 383 -27.54 15.16 -6.22
CA ALA A 383 -28.55 16.22 -6.23
C ALA A 383 -27.93 17.59 -6.56
N ASP A 384 -26.78 17.91 -5.99
CA ASP A 384 -26.04 19.15 -6.27
C ASP A 384 -25.53 19.20 -7.72
N TYR A 385 -25.10 18.06 -8.28
CA TYR A 385 -24.64 17.94 -9.67
C TYR A 385 -25.76 18.20 -10.67
N HIS A 386 -26.91 17.55 -10.49
CA HIS A 386 -28.07 17.73 -11.37
C HIS A 386 -28.72 19.10 -11.19
N ARG A 387 -28.75 19.66 -9.96
CA ARG A 387 -29.29 21.01 -9.69
C ARG A 387 -28.56 22.11 -10.48
N HIS A 388 -27.24 22.00 -10.64
CA HIS A 388 -26.47 22.99 -11.40
C HIS A 388 -26.42 22.69 -12.91
N ASN A 389 -27.23 21.74 -13.40
CA ASN A 389 -27.25 21.30 -14.80
C ASN A 389 -25.87 20.84 -15.31
N LEU A 390 -25.01 20.32 -14.42
CA LEU A 390 -23.69 19.83 -14.82
C LEU A 390 -23.78 18.60 -15.73
N HIS A 391 -24.86 17.83 -15.61
CA HIS A 391 -25.15 16.71 -16.51
C HIS A 391 -25.24 17.13 -17.99
N ARG A 392 -25.68 18.37 -18.28
CA ARG A 392 -25.78 18.91 -19.64
C ARG A 392 -24.45 19.44 -20.19
N THR A 393 -23.52 19.83 -19.32
CA THR A 393 -22.24 20.44 -19.72
C THR A 393 -21.07 19.47 -19.65
N ARG A 394 -21.04 18.60 -18.64
CA ARG A 394 -19.97 17.62 -18.38
C ARG A 394 -20.35 16.18 -18.72
N GLY A 395 -21.62 15.90 -19.01
CA GLY A 395 -22.13 14.55 -19.31
C GLY A 395 -22.65 13.79 -18.09
N SER A 396 -22.87 12.47 -18.21
CA SER A 396 -23.44 11.65 -17.11
C SER A 396 -22.60 11.73 -15.82
N TYR A 397 -23.28 11.78 -14.68
CA TYR A 397 -22.65 11.81 -13.35
C TYR A 397 -21.70 10.63 -13.14
N ILE A 398 -22.11 9.42 -13.55
CA ILE A 398 -21.37 8.18 -13.30
C ILE A 398 -20.00 8.21 -13.99
N SER A 399 -19.94 8.77 -15.20
CA SER A 399 -18.72 8.78 -16.02
C SER A 399 -17.83 10.00 -15.78
N HIS A 400 -18.41 11.19 -15.54
CA HIS A 400 -17.67 12.46 -15.53
C HIS A 400 -17.92 13.35 -14.31
N GLY A 401 -18.92 13.02 -13.48
CA GLY A 401 -19.30 13.82 -12.31
C GLY A 401 -18.87 13.22 -10.98
N ARG A 402 -18.60 11.91 -10.94
CA ARG A 402 -18.35 11.17 -9.70
C ARG A 402 -16.99 11.48 -9.12
N GLU A 403 -16.95 11.74 -7.83
CA GLU A 403 -15.71 12.08 -7.14
C GLU A 403 -14.86 10.84 -6.81
N ARG A 404 -13.53 10.94 -6.95
CA ARG A 404 -12.56 9.85 -6.72
C ARG A 404 -12.77 9.09 -5.41
N ARG A 405 -13.22 9.79 -4.36
CA ARG A 405 -13.48 9.18 -3.04
C ARG A 405 -14.49 8.04 -3.10
N TYR A 406 -15.56 8.19 -3.89
CA TYR A 406 -16.63 7.19 -3.97
C TYR A 406 -16.19 5.95 -4.73
N GLU A 407 -15.40 6.11 -5.79
CA GLU A 407 -14.80 4.98 -6.51
C GLU A 407 -13.86 4.15 -5.62
N LEU A 408 -13.09 4.81 -4.75
CA LEU A 408 -12.22 4.14 -3.79
C LEU A 408 -13.03 3.41 -2.71
N PHE A 409 -14.13 4.00 -2.23
CA PHE A 409 -15.00 3.36 -1.25
C PHE A 409 -15.73 2.16 -1.82
N ASP A 410 -16.17 2.19 -3.08
CA ASP A 410 -16.70 1.02 -3.78
C ASP A 410 -15.67 -0.10 -3.85
N LYS A 411 -14.41 0.23 -4.15
CA LYS A 411 -13.31 -0.75 -4.16
C LYS A 411 -13.11 -1.36 -2.77
N TRP A 412 -13.10 -0.55 -1.72
CA TRP A 412 -12.94 -1.03 -0.34
C TRP A 412 -14.12 -1.93 0.10
N TRP A 413 -15.35 -1.56 -0.28
CA TRP A 413 -16.56 -2.30 0.06
C TRP A 413 -16.64 -3.65 -0.65
N LYS A 414 -16.36 -3.68 -1.97
CA LYS A 414 -16.31 -4.91 -2.77
C LYS A 414 -15.26 -5.90 -2.22
N GLN A 415 -14.09 -5.39 -1.82
CA GLN A 415 -13.05 -6.22 -1.22
C GLN A 415 -13.47 -6.84 0.14
N LYS A 416 -14.31 -6.16 0.92
CA LYS A 416 -14.81 -6.68 2.21
C LYS A 416 -15.81 -7.81 2.04
N GLY A 417 -16.75 -7.71 1.08
CA GLY A 417 -17.77 -8.74 0.83
C GLY A 417 -17.17 -10.12 0.54
N CYS A 418 -16.02 -10.17 -0.13
CA CYS A 418 -15.31 -11.42 -0.44
C CYS A 418 -14.57 -12.05 0.75
N THR A 419 -14.53 -11.41 1.92
CA THR A 419 -13.80 -11.89 3.12
C THR A 419 -14.70 -12.45 4.24
N GLY A 420 -16.03 -12.33 4.11
CA GLY A 420 -16.98 -12.48 5.23
C GLY A 420 -17.74 -13.80 5.36
N THR A 421 -17.65 -14.72 4.41
CA THR A 421 -18.33 -16.03 4.47
C THR A 421 -17.32 -17.15 4.37
N GLY A 422 -17.19 -17.91 5.46
CA GLY A 422 -16.36 -19.12 5.52
C GLY A 422 -16.75 -20.11 4.43
N ALA A 423 -15.74 -20.64 3.77
CA ALA A 423 -15.86 -21.70 2.79
C ALA A 423 -16.30 -22.99 3.47
N ASP A 424 -17.59 -23.30 3.34
CA ASP A 424 -18.13 -24.66 3.30
C ASP A 424 -19.35 -24.65 2.39
N SER A 425 -19.09 -24.78 1.08
CA SER A 425 -19.91 -25.45 0.06
C SER A 425 -19.56 -24.87 -1.32
N GLY A 426 -19.14 -25.74 -2.23
CA GLY A 426 -19.20 -25.45 -3.67
C GLY A 426 -20.61 -25.06 -4.08
N ASP A 427 -20.71 -24.31 -5.17
CA ASP A 427 -21.91 -23.61 -5.67
C ASP A 427 -22.36 -22.39 -4.87
N THR A 428 -21.74 -21.25 -5.16
CA THR A 428 -22.28 -19.93 -4.82
C THR A 428 -22.03 -18.95 -5.97
N SER A 429 -22.36 -19.35 -7.21
CA SER A 429 -22.80 -18.39 -8.23
C SER A 429 -24.33 -18.34 -8.34
N THR A 430 -25.06 -19.02 -7.45
CA THR A 430 -26.53 -19.16 -7.47
C THR A 430 -27.20 -19.13 -6.09
N THR A 431 -26.47 -18.93 -4.98
CA THR A 431 -27.03 -18.96 -3.61
C THR A 431 -26.76 -17.71 -2.77
N ALA A 432 -26.47 -16.58 -3.40
CA ALA A 432 -26.82 -15.26 -2.88
C ALA A 432 -28.15 -14.80 -3.51
N ALA A 433 -29.12 -15.71 -3.61
CA ALA A 433 -30.52 -15.32 -3.74
C ALA A 433 -30.78 -14.36 -2.57
N ALA A 434 -30.97 -13.09 -2.91
CA ALA A 434 -31.14 -11.97 -2.00
C ALA A 434 -31.86 -12.43 -0.73
N ALA A 435 -31.19 -12.36 0.43
CA ALA A 435 -31.86 -12.49 1.71
C ALA A 435 -32.85 -11.32 1.78
N ARG A 436 -34.06 -11.55 1.27
CA ARG A 436 -35.09 -10.54 1.07
C ARG A 436 -35.30 -9.87 2.40
N ARG A 437 -35.00 -8.57 2.47
CA ARG A 437 -35.10 -7.86 3.74
C ARG A 437 -36.56 -7.87 4.17
N SER A 438 -36.80 -8.00 5.47
CA SER A 438 -38.17 -7.90 6.00
C SER A 438 -38.67 -6.45 5.97
N LYS A 439 -37.75 -5.47 6.10
CA LYS A 439 -38.01 -4.02 6.09
C LYS A 439 -37.12 -3.32 5.06
N PHE A 440 -37.60 -2.17 4.56
CA PHE A 440 -36.80 -1.27 3.73
C PHE A 440 -35.51 -0.85 4.42
N ALA A 441 -34.45 -0.69 3.63
CA ALA A 441 -33.16 -0.27 4.13
C ALA A 441 -33.26 1.17 4.68
N GLY A 442 -32.47 1.49 5.72
CA GLY A 442 -32.42 2.87 6.22
C GLY A 442 -31.81 3.87 5.22
N LEU A 443 -30.97 3.36 4.31
CA LEU A 443 -30.35 4.06 3.19
C LEU A 443 -30.36 3.12 1.99
N THR A 444 -30.59 3.65 0.79
CA THR A 444 -30.55 2.89 -0.46
C THR A 444 -29.17 2.23 -0.63
N GLN A 445 -29.14 0.92 -0.91
CA GLN A 445 -27.89 0.16 -0.96
C GLN A 445 -27.03 0.45 -2.21
N ASP A 446 -27.65 0.89 -3.32
CA ASP A 446 -26.92 1.47 -4.45
C ASP A 446 -26.73 2.99 -4.23
N PRO A 447 -25.50 3.48 -3.99
CA PRO A 447 -25.28 4.90 -3.78
C PRO A 447 -25.45 5.74 -5.05
N CYS A 448 -25.35 5.13 -6.24
CA CYS A 448 -25.55 5.79 -7.52
C CYS A 448 -27.01 5.70 -8.02
N PHE A 449 -27.93 5.17 -7.21
CA PHE A 449 -29.33 4.97 -7.59
C PHE A 449 -29.95 6.26 -8.17
N TRP A 450 -29.78 7.39 -7.49
CA TRP A 450 -30.35 8.67 -7.93
C TRP A 450 -29.75 9.18 -9.24
N ALA A 451 -28.49 8.88 -9.54
CA ALA A 451 -27.89 9.27 -10.82
C ALA A 451 -28.57 8.50 -11.98
N ARG A 452 -28.90 7.22 -11.77
CA ARG A 452 -29.64 6.41 -12.75
C ARG A 452 -31.09 6.90 -12.91
N VAL A 453 -31.74 7.32 -11.82
CA VAL A 453 -33.09 7.93 -11.88
C VAL A 453 -33.07 9.18 -12.75
N GLU A 454 -32.10 10.08 -12.57
CA GLU A 454 -32.01 11.30 -13.37
C GLU A 454 -31.76 11.01 -14.85
N GLU A 455 -30.89 10.05 -15.16
CA GLU A 455 -30.64 9.62 -16.55
C GLU A 455 -31.90 9.02 -17.19
N ALA A 456 -32.64 8.18 -16.46
CA ALA A 456 -33.91 7.63 -16.93
C ALA A 456 -34.97 8.74 -17.16
N ARG A 457 -34.99 9.78 -16.31
CA ARG A 457 -35.89 10.93 -16.51
C ARG A 457 -35.53 11.73 -17.75
N ASP A 458 -34.26 12.06 -17.95
CA ASP A 458 -33.77 12.76 -19.14
C ASP A 458 -34.07 11.96 -20.42
N GLN A 459 -33.89 10.64 -20.38
CA GLN A 459 -34.25 9.73 -21.47
C GLN A 459 -35.76 9.70 -21.74
N THR A 460 -36.59 9.73 -20.69
CA THR A 460 -38.06 9.76 -20.81
C THR A 460 -38.55 11.07 -21.42
N GLU A 461 -38.00 12.20 -20.98
CA GLU A 461 -38.27 13.52 -21.58
C GLU A 461 -37.84 13.56 -23.05
N SER A 462 -36.65 13.05 -23.35
CA SER A 462 -36.16 12.96 -24.72
C SER A 462 -36.99 12.03 -25.60
N ALA A 463 -37.47 10.90 -25.07
CA ALA A 463 -38.33 9.96 -25.80
C ALA A 463 -39.72 10.54 -26.11
N LYS A 464 -40.26 11.43 -25.25
CA LYS A 464 -41.54 12.11 -25.49
C LYS A 464 -41.53 13.00 -26.74
N GLY A 465 -40.36 13.52 -27.12
CA GLY A 465 -40.16 14.41 -28.27
C GLY A 465 -39.41 13.79 -29.45
N GLU A 466 -39.11 12.49 -29.42
CA GLU A 466 -38.37 11.81 -30.48
C GLU A 466 -39.31 11.33 -31.59
N HIS A 467 -38.94 11.54 -32.85
CA HIS A 467 -39.72 11.10 -34.02
C HIS A 467 -39.07 9.93 -34.78
N ASP A 468 -37.79 9.65 -34.55
CA ASP A 468 -37.09 8.51 -35.14
C ASP A 468 -37.41 7.22 -34.36
N ALA A 469 -38.02 6.25 -35.05
CA ALA A 469 -38.40 4.97 -34.47
C ALA A 469 -37.21 4.14 -33.96
N ALA A 470 -36.04 4.22 -34.61
CA ALA A 470 -34.86 3.45 -34.20
C ALA A 470 -34.23 4.02 -32.92
N VAL A 471 -34.12 5.35 -32.84
CA VAL A 471 -33.61 6.05 -31.64
C VAL A 471 -34.60 5.90 -30.48
N LEU A 472 -35.90 5.96 -30.76
CA LEU A 472 -36.95 5.72 -29.78
C LEU A 472 -36.89 4.30 -29.21
N ALA A 473 -36.72 3.28 -30.05
CA ALA A 473 -36.58 1.89 -29.61
C ALA A 473 -35.38 1.69 -28.68
N MET A 474 -34.22 2.24 -29.02
CA MET A 474 -33.01 2.18 -28.18
C MET A 474 -33.23 2.85 -26.80
N LYS A 475 -33.91 4.00 -26.76
CA LYS A 475 -34.23 4.69 -25.50
C LYS A 475 -35.23 3.87 -24.66
N LEU A 476 -36.25 3.29 -25.29
CA LEU A 476 -37.25 2.45 -24.62
C LEU A 476 -36.63 1.18 -24.02
N GLU A 477 -35.66 0.57 -24.69
CA GLU A 477 -34.89 -0.56 -24.17
C GLU A 477 -34.13 -0.17 -22.89
N SER A 478 -33.41 0.95 -22.91
CA SER A 478 -32.69 1.45 -21.71
C SER A 478 -33.63 1.76 -20.55
N LEU A 479 -34.82 2.34 -20.83
CA LEU A 479 -35.84 2.59 -19.82
C LEU A 479 -36.44 1.30 -19.24
N ARG A 480 -36.63 0.26 -20.05
CA ARG A 480 -37.04 -1.08 -19.59
C ARG A 480 -35.97 -1.72 -18.70
N GLU A 481 -34.70 -1.61 -19.06
CA GLU A 481 -33.60 -2.10 -18.23
C GLU A 481 -33.58 -1.42 -16.86
N PHE A 482 -33.78 -0.10 -16.84
CA PHE A 482 -33.88 0.67 -15.60
C PHE A 482 -35.13 0.33 -14.77
N GLU A 483 -36.27 0.10 -15.41
CA GLU A 483 -37.49 -0.38 -14.74
C GLU A 483 -37.24 -1.73 -14.06
N ARG A 484 -36.65 -2.70 -14.77
CA ARG A 484 -36.33 -4.01 -14.22
C ARG A 484 -35.36 -3.88 -13.04
N TYR A 485 -34.28 -3.12 -13.22
CA TYR A 485 -33.29 -2.83 -12.19
C TYR A 485 -33.93 -2.22 -10.92
N SER A 486 -34.73 -1.17 -11.08
CA SER A 486 -35.34 -0.47 -9.95
C SER A 486 -36.42 -1.31 -9.27
N SER A 487 -37.20 -2.08 -10.02
CA SER A 487 -38.21 -3.01 -9.48
C SER A 487 -37.56 -4.10 -8.65
N GLU A 488 -36.50 -4.74 -9.14
CA GLU A 488 -35.73 -5.73 -8.39
C GLU A 488 -35.20 -5.17 -7.05
N LEU A 489 -34.72 -3.91 -7.05
CA LEU A 489 -34.20 -3.22 -5.86
C LEU A 489 -35.29 -2.85 -4.84
N VAL A 490 -36.50 -2.53 -5.33
CA VAL A 490 -37.67 -2.25 -4.50
C VAL A 490 -38.21 -3.55 -3.90
N GLU A 491 -38.34 -4.61 -4.69
CA GLU A 491 -38.81 -5.93 -4.26
C GLU A 491 -37.87 -6.57 -3.23
N SER A 492 -36.55 -6.41 -3.39
CA SER A 492 -35.56 -6.84 -2.41
C SER A 492 -35.54 -5.99 -1.14
N LYS A 493 -36.26 -4.85 -1.15
CA LYS A 493 -36.32 -3.82 -0.10
C LYS A 493 -34.94 -3.22 0.22
N GLU A 494 -34.07 -3.12 -0.77
CA GLU A 494 -32.75 -2.50 -0.67
C GLU A 494 -32.80 -0.97 -0.85
N VAL A 495 -33.92 -0.44 -1.34
CA VAL A 495 -34.21 0.99 -1.34
C VAL A 495 -34.62 1.49 0.05
N SER A 496 -34.39 2.77 0.30
CA SER A 496 -34.92 3.47 1.47
C SER A 496 -36.31 4.04 1.21
N VAL A 497 -37.07 4.26 2.29
CA VAL A 497 -38.48 4.69 2.25
C VAL A 497 -38.69 6.03 1.53
N ASP A 498 -37.68 6.90 1.51
CA ASP A 498 -37.72 8.19 0.82
C ASP A 498 -37.77 8.07 -0.71
N VAL A 499 -37.26 6.96 -1.27
CA VAL A 499 -37.37 6.68 -2.71
C VAL A 499 -38.82 6.43 -3.11
N LEU A 500 -39.64 5.91 -2.20
CA LEU A 500 -41.06 5.61 -2.40
C LEU A 500 -41.98 6.75 -1.93
N ALA A 501 -41.40 7.92 -1.59
CA ALA A 501 -42.19 9.05 -1.14
C ALA A 501 -43.03 9.62 -2.31
N PRO A 502 -44.27 10.10 -2.08
CA PRO A 502 -45.18 10.47 -3.17
C PRO A 502 -44.63 11.53 -4.13
N GLN A 503 -43.82 12.46 -3.62
CA GLN A 503 -43.23 13.56 -4.40
C GLN A 503 -41.76 13.31 -4.76
N SER A 504 -41.28 12.07 -4.61
CA SER A 504 -39.92 11.69 -4.99
C SER A 504 -39.76 11.66 -6.51
N SER A 505 -38.56 12.00 -7.01
CA SER A 505 -38.27 11.93 -8.44
C SER A 505 -38.44 10.52 -9.02
N TYR A 506 -38.23 9.47 -8.24
CA TYR A 506 -38.45 8.09 -8.67
C TYR A 506 -39.95 7.78 -8.81
N SER A 507 -40.77 8.11 -7.81
CA SER A 507 -42.21 7.84 -7.88
C SER A 507 -42.89 8.63 -9.00
N LEU A 508 -42.46 9.88 -9.22
CA LEU A 508 -42.91 10.68 -10.37
C LEU A 508 -42.50 10.05 -11.70
N TRP A 509 -41.25 9.59 -11.83
CA TRP A 509 -40.79 8.90 -13.03
C TRP A 509 -41.59 7.62 -13.31
N VAL A 510 -41.93 6.83 -12.28
CA VAL A 510 -42.74 5.62 -12.44
C VAL A 510 -44.12 5.94 -13.05
N GLU A 511 -44.78 7.01 -12.60
CA GLU A 511 -46.06 7.43 -13.18
C GLU A 511 -45.88 7.96 -14.62
N GLU A 512 -44.87 8.79 -14.88
CA GLU A 512 -44.55 9.26 -16.24
C GLU A 512 -44.23 8.11 -17.20
N TRP A 513 -43.55 7.07 -16.73
CA TRP A 513 -43.20 5.88 -17.51
C TRP A 513 -44.45 5.03 -17.82
N LYS A 514 -45.38 4.89 -16.86
CA LYS A 514 -46.67 4.25 -17.10
C LYS A 514 -47.47 4.98 -18.18
N GLU A 515 -47.52 6.31 -18.11
CA GLU A 515 -48.18 7.13 -19.14
C GLU A 515 -47.53 6.97 -20.51
N LEU A 516 -46.20 6.92 -20.57
CA LEU A 516 -45.48 6.73 -21.83
C LEU A 516 -45.78 5.36 -22.47
N LYS A 517 -45.87 4.30 -21.67
CA LYS A 517 -46.24 2.94 -22.12
C LYS A 517 -47.64 2.84 -22.71
N LEU A 518 -48.55 3.73 -22.32
CA LEU A 518 -49.93 3.74 -22.82
C LEU A 518 -50.05 4.31 -24.23
N ARG A 519 -49.01 4.96 -24.77
CA ARG A 519 -49.00 5.44 -26.15
C ARG A 519 -48.93 4.27 -27.12
N ASP A 520 -49.82 4.24 -28.12
CA ASP A 520 -49.93 3.11 -29.06
C ASP A 520 -48.65 2.84 -29.85
N GLU A 521 -47.92 3.89 -30.24
CA GLU A 521 -46.62 3.81 -30.94
C GLU A 521 -45.56 3.09 -30.08
N VAL A 522 -45.47 3.49 -28.81
CA VAL A 522 -44.55 2.90 -27.83
C VAL A 522 -44.96 1.47 -27.52
N ARG A 523 -46.27 1.23 -27.34
CA ARG A 523 -46.82 -0.10 -27.09
C ARG A 523 -46.48 -1.06 -28.24
N SER A 524 -46.64 -0.63 -29.49
CA SER A 524 -46.28 -1.43 -30.68
C SER A 524 -44.80 -1.84 -30.69
N ILE A 525 -43.90 -0.87 -30.43
CA ILE A 525 -42.45 -1.11 -30.37
C ILE A 525 -42.09 -2.05 -29.20
N LEU A 526 -42.70 -1.83 -28.04
CA LEU A 526 -42.53 -2.67 -26.86
C LEU A 526 -43.07 -4.10 -27.04
N PHE A 527 -44.02 -4.36 -27.94
CA PHE A 527 -44.50 -5.72 -28.22
C PHE A 527 -43.65 -6.47 -29.26
N GLN A 528 -42.81 -5.77 -30.02
CA GLN A 528 -41.92 -6.35 -31.02
C GLN A 528 -40.59 -6.88 -30.42
N PHE A 529 -40.30 -6.52 -29.17
CA PHE A 529 -39.16 -6.96 -28.35
C PHE A 529 -39.67 -7.55 -27.04
#